data_AF-A0A5C7UTP3-F1
#
_entry.id   AF-A0A5C7UTP3-F1
#
_cell.length_a   1.000
_cell.length_b   1.000
_cell.length_c   1.000
_cell.angle_alpha   90.00
_cell.angle_beta   90.00
_cell.angle_gamma   90.00
#
_symmetry.space_group_name_H-M   'P 1'
#
loop_
_entity.id
_entity.type
_entity.pdbx_description
1 polymer ?
#
loop_
_entity_poly.entity_id
_entity_poly.type
_entity_poly.pdbx_seq_one_letter_code
_entity_poly.pdbx_strand_id
1 'polypeptide(L)'
;MDDTFACIAMVVHKPLTEVAEAAYRLGYPKHAPAIASETLIAKLLMELGQLVASKYLDFHSWEALPDVAIVYVDYDQDMEIGRHILWHHVRASGPQNALSYVIDPAHWIKPEQGATTDLKRYKPDWYIEIRPTGKR
;
A
#
# COMPACT_ATOMS: atom_id res chain seq x y z
N MET A 1 -9.58 -10.45 -4.51
CA MET A 1 -8.93 -10.14 -3.23
C MET A 1 -8.35 -8.76 -3.38
N ASP A 2 -8.54 -7.89 -2.40
CA ASP A 2 -8.22 -6.45 -2.48
C ASP A 2 -6.71 -6.21 -2.55
N ASP A 3 -6.26 -5.38 -3.50
CA ASP A 3 -4.84 -4.99 -3.69
C ASP A 3 -4.26 -4.35 -2.42
N THR A 4 -5.11 -3.68 -1.63
CA THR A 4 -4.77 -3.14 -0.30
C THR A 4 -4.25 -4.22 0.63
N PHE A 5 -4.87 -5.41 0.64
CA PHE A 5 -4.47 -6.49 1.56
C PHE A 5 -3.11 -7.04 1.19
N ALA A 6 -2.81 -7.12 -0.11
CA ALA A 6 -1.49 -7.49 -0.58
C ALA A 6 -0.44 -6.45 -0.18
N CYS A 7 -0.74 -5.16 -0.31
CA CYS A 7 0.13 -4.08 0.16
C CYS A 7 0.42 -4.19 1.66
N ILE A 8 -0.61 -4.41 2.48
CA ILE A 8 -0.47 -4.60 3.93
C ILE A 8 0.38 -5.84 4.22
N ALA A 9 0.09 -6.98 3.59
CA ALA A 9 0.83 -8.24 3.77
C ALA A 9 2.33 -8.07 3.53
N MET A 10 2.70 -7.35 2.46
CA MET A 10 4.10 -7.03 2.13
C MET A 10 4.76 -6.15 3.19
N VAL A 11 4.07 -5.11 3.66
CA VAL A 11 4.58 -4.16 4.65
C VAL A 11 4.77 -4.80 6.02
N VAL A 12 3.81 -5.63 6.47
CA VAL A 12 3.86 -6.27 7.80
C VAL A 12 4.59 -7.62 7.80
N HIS A 13 5.06 -8.07 6.64
CA HIS A 13 5.70 -9.38 6.44
C HIS A 13 4.86 -10.56 6.95
N LYS A 14 3.55 -10.54 6.64
CA LYS A 14 2.60 -11.60 7.00
C LYS A 14 1.99 -12.24 5.75
N PRO A 15 1.55 -13.52 5.83
CA PRO A 15 0.78 -14.13 4.75
C PRO A 15 -0.49 -13.34 4.45
N LEU A 16 -0.86 -13.28 3.17
CA LEU A 16 -2.09 -12.61 2.72
C LEU A 16 -3.36 -13.18 3.38
N THR A 17 -3.35 -14.47 3.71
CA THR A 17 -4.44 -15.13 4.46
C THR A 17 -4.61 -14.55 5.87
N GLU A 18 -3.52 -14.22 6.57
CA GLU A 18 -3.56 -13.64 7.92
C GLU A 18 -4.15 -12.22 7.87
N VAL A 19 -3.79 -11.43 6.85
CA VAL A 19 -4.39 -10.10 6.63
C VAL A 19 -5.89 -10.20 6.35
N ALA A 20 -6.31 -11.13 5.48
CA ALA A 20 -7.72 -11.35 5.17
C ALA A 20 -8.52 -11.80 6.40
N GLU A 21 -8.00 -12.72 7.20
CA GLU A 21 -8.65 -13.18 8.43
C GLU A 21 -8.81 -12.06 9.47
N ALA A 22 -7.78 -11.23 9.66
CA ALA A 22 -7.87 -10.05 10.50
C ALA A 22 -8.92 -9.05 9.98
N ALA A 23 -8.95 -8.81 8.67
CA ALA A 23 -9.93 -7.91 8.07
C ALA A 23 -11.36 -8.40 8.30
N TYR A 24 -11.62 -9.70 8.16
CA TYR A 24 -12.93 -10.30 8.43
C TYR A 24 -13.36 -10.15 9.89
N ARG A 25 -12.44 -10.33 10.85
CA ARG A 25 -12.73 -10.04 12.28
C ARG A 25 -13.08 -8.58 12.52
N LEU A 26 -12.43 -7.67 11.79
CA LEU A 26 -12.62 -6.22 11.90
C LEU A 26 -13.86 -5.72 11.13
N GLY A 27 -14.66 -6.62 10.56
CA GLY A 27 -15.95 -6.31 9.93
C GLY A 27 -15.90 -6.18 8.41
N TYR A 28 -14.78 -6.51 7.76
CA TYR A 28 -14.72 -6.59 6.30
C TYR A 28 -15.57 -7.77 5.79
N PRO A 29 -16.41 -7.58 4.76
CA PRO A 29 -17.26 -8.66 4.26
C PRO A 29 -16.44 -9.73 3.54
N LYS A 30 -16.78 -11.01 3.77
CA LYS A 30 -16.14 -12.16 3.08
C LYS A 30 -16.56 -12.30 1.62
N HIS A 31 -17.67 -11.70 1.25
CA HIS A 31 -18.32 -11.84 -0.05
C HIS A 31 -18.81 -10.47 -0.53
N ALA A 32 -19.02 -10.36 -1.85
CA ALA A 32 -19.30 -9.13 -2.60
C ALA A 32 -18.08 -8.20 -2.78
N PRO A 33 -18.10 -7.32 -3.81
CA PRO A 33 -17.11 -6.27 -3.94
C PRO A 33 -17.10 -5.40 -2.69
N ALA A 34 -15.92 -5.23 -2.11
CA ALA A 34 -15.66 -4.32 -1.03
C ALA A 34 -14.29 -3.71 -1.25
N ILE A 35 -14.11 -2.51 -0.72
CA ILE A 35 -12.84 -1.79 -0.75
C ILE A 35 -12.49 -1.50 0.71
N ALA A 36 -11.26 -1.79 1.10
CA ALA A 36 -10.79 -1.48 2.43
C ALA A 36 -10.87 0.04 2.70
N SER A 37 -11.63 0.43 3.72
CA SER A 37 -11.65 1.83 4.16
C SER A 37 -10.32 2.21 4.81
N GLU A 38 -9.99 3.50 4.79
CA GLU A 38 -8.83 4.05 5.48
C GLU A 38 -8.75 3.60 6.95
N THR A 39 -9.89 3.59 7.64
CA THR A 39 -9.97 3.13 9.04
C THR A 39 -9.61 1.64 9.18
N LEU A 40 -10.05 0.80 8.26
CA LEU A 40 -9.70 -0.62 8.27
C LEU A 40 -8.21 -0.82 7.98
N ILE A 41 -7.66 -0.09 7.01
CA ILE A 41 -6.23 -0.11 6.67
C ILE A 41 -5.38 0.22 7.90
N ALA A 42 -5.71 1.31 8.59
CA ALA A 42 -5.02 1.73 9.80
C ALA A 42 -5.07 0.67 10.92
N LYS A 43 -6.24 0.05 11.12
CA LYS A 43 -6.40 -1.03 12.12
C LYS A 43 -5.56 -2.26 11.78
N LEU A 44 -5.54 -2.68 10.52
CA LEU A 44 -4.76 -3.84 10.07
C LEU A 44 -3.24 -3.60 10.22
N LEU A 45 -2.75 -2.43 9.81
CA LEU A 45 -1.34 -2.06 9.95
C LEU A 45 -0.90 -1.99 11.42
N MET A 46 -1.77 -1.50 12.30
CA MET A 46 -1.52 -1.48 13.74
C MET A 46 -1.53 -2.90 14.34
N GLU A 47 -2.59 -3.67 14.11
CA GLU A 47 -2.78 -5.01 14.69
C GLU A 47 -1.71 -6.00 14.26
N LEU A 48 -1.30 -5.95 12.98
CA LEU A 48 -0.41 -6.95 12.40
C LEU A 48 1.07 -6.54 12.39
N GLY A 49 1.36 -5.24 12.44
CA GLY A 49 2.72 -4.73 12.21
C GLY A 49 3.21 -3.67 13.20
N GLN A 50 2.38 -3.20 14.15
CA GLN A 50 2.71 -2.04 15.00
C GLN A 50 3.08 -0.80 14.15
N LEU A 51 2.33 -0.59 13.07
CA LEU A 51 2.51 0.53 12.15
C LEU A 51 1.32 1.48 12.24
N VAL A 52 1.59 2.76 12.12
CA VAL A 52 0.60 3.83 12.06
C VAL A 52 0.41 4.23 10.60
N ALA A 53 -0.84 4.30 10.18
CA ALA A 53 -1.25 4.87 8.91
C ALA A 53 -1.72 6.32 9.10
N SER A 54 -1.38 7.18 8.14
CA SER A 54 -2.06 8.47 7.99
C SER A 54 -3.48 8.27 7.41
N LYS A 55 -4.22 9.38 7.30
CA LYS A 55 -5.37 9.44 6.38
C LYS A 55 -4.90 9.48 4.93
N TYR A 56 -5.81 9.33 3.95
CA TYR A 56 -5.49 9.66 2.57
C TYR A 56 -5.05 11.12 2.45
N LEU A 57 -3.88 11.30 1.83
CA LEU A 57 -3.27 12.59 1.51
C LEU A 57 -3.22 12.75 -0.01
N ASP A 58 -3.33 13.98 -0.50
CA ASP A 58 -3.24 14.29 -1.92
C ASP A 58 -1.85 14.00 -2.46
N PHE A 59 -1.79 13.33 -3.61
CA PHE A 59 -0.53 13.12 -4.31
C PHE A 59 -0.06 14.42 -5.00
N HIS A 60 1.24 14.70 -4.93
CA HIS A 60 1.87 15.86 -5.59
C HIS A 60 2.98 15.44 -6.54
N SER A 61 3.92 14.62 -6.07
CA SER A 61 4.95 13.98 -6.89
C SER A 61 5.50 12.75 -6.18
N TRP A 62 6.20 11.89 -6.92
CA TRP A 62 6.82 10.68 -6.36
C TRP A 62 7.92 11.01 -5.34
N GLU A 63 8.65 12.10 -5.57
CA GLU A 63 9.74 12.57 -4.71
C GLU A 63 9.23 13.15 -3.38
N ALA A 64 7.97 13.56 -3.33
CA ALA A 64 7.33 14.10 -2.13
C ALA A 64 6.74 13.01 -1.24
N LEU A 65 6.68 11.75 -1.70
CA LEU A 65 6.18 10.63 -0.91
C LEU A 65 7.12 10.32 0.28
N PRO A 66 6.57 9.79 1.39
CA PRO A 66 7.36 9.32 2.53
C PRO A 66 8.18 8.07 2.18
N ASP A 67 8.95 7.57 3.16
CA ASP A 67 9.75 6.34 2.97
C ASP A 67 8.89 5.14 2.59
N VAL A 68 7.69 4.98 3.16
CA VAL A 68 6.75 3.90 2.83
C VAL A 68 5.34 4.47 2.72
N ALA A 69 4.65 4.15 1.63
CA ALA A 69 3.25 4.52 1.44
C ALA A 69 2.47 3.45 0.66
N ILE A 70 1.18 3.33 0.96
CA ILE A 70 0.24 2.69 0.03
C ILE A 70 -0.31 3.81 -0.85
N VAL A 71 -0.11 3.70 -2.16
CA VAL A 71 -0.52 4.73 -3.12
C VAL A 71 -1.78 4.27 -3.84
N TYR A 72 -2.79 5.13 -3.89
CA TYR A 72 -3.99 4.93 -4.68
C TYR A 72 -3.76 5.46 -6.08
N VAL A 73 -3.87 4.57 -7.06
CA VAL A 73 -3.54 4.85 -8.45
C VAL A 73 -4.68 4.43 -9.36
N ASP A 74 -4.65 5.00 -10.57
CA ASP A 74 -5.52 4.66 -11.68
C ASP A 74 -7.01 4.81 -11.32
N TYR A 75 -7.34 5.86 -10.56
CA TYR A 75 -8.73 6.17 -10.19
C TYR A 75 -9.56 6.49 -11.43
N ASP A 76 -10.68 5.79 -11.56
CA ASP A 76 -11.71 6.01 -12.57
C ASP A 76 -12.89 6.75 -11.91
N GLN A 77 -13.19 7.95 -12.42
CA GLN A 77 -14.24 8.81 -11.88
C GLN A 77 -15.65 8.27 -12.14
N ASP A 78 -15.85 7.51 -13.22
CA ASP A 78 -17.17 6.97 -13.58
C ASP A 78 -17.49 5.73 -12.73
N MET A 79 -16.47 4.91 -12.46
CA MET A 79 -16.61 3.71 -11.62
C MET A 79 -16.43 4.00 -10.12
N GLU A 80 -15.88 5.17 -9.77
CA GLU A 80 -15.46 5.54 -8.42
C GLU A 80 -14.52 4.50 -7.77
N ILE A 81 -13.68 3.85 -8.57
CA ILE A 81 -12.70 2.87 -8.11
C ILE A 81 -11.33 3.13 -8.75
N GLY A 82 -10.29 2.82 -8.00
CA GLY A 82 -8.92 2.68 -8.46
C GLY A 82 -8.30 1.45 -7.81
N ARG A 83 -6.99 1.47 -7.62
CA ARG A 83 -6.25 0.35 -7.04
C ARG A 83 -5.09 0.81 -6.17
N HIS A 84 -4.55 -0.10 -5.37
CA HIS A 84 -3.46 0.20 -4.45
C HIS A 84 -2.16 -0.46 -4.89
N ILE A 85 -1.08 0.31 -4.83
CA ILE A 85 0.29 -0.19 -4.98
C ILE A 85 1.11 0.20 -3.75
N LEU A 86 2.20 -0.53 -3.51
CA LEU A 86 3.12 -0.23 -2.42
C LEU A 86 4.30 0.59 -2.94
N TRP A 87 4.50 1.78 -2.37
CA TRP A 87 5.69 2.60 -2.57
C TRP A 87 6.72 2.36 -1.47
N HIS A 88 8.00 2.30 -1.86
CA HIS A 88 9.11 2.29 -0.93
C HIS A 88 10.28 3.14 -1.45
N HIS A 89 10.68 4.12 -0.64
CA HIS A 89 11.90 4.88 -0.80
C HIS A 89 12.94 4.39 0.22
N VAL A 90 14.00 3.76 -0.29
CA VAL A 90 15.18 3.37 0.46
C VAL A 90 16.16 4.54 0.45
N ARG A 91 16.35 5.16 1.63
CA ARG A 91 17.33 6.23 1.80
C ARG A 91 18.76 5.72 1.54
N ALA A 92 19.61 6.59 1.03
CA ALA A 92 21.02 6.31 0.90
C ALA A 92 21.63 5.95 2.27
N SER A 93 22.44 4.90 2.30
CA SER A 93 23.12 4.43 3.51
C SER A 93 24.54 4.01 3.15
N GLY A 94 25.53 4.73 3.71
CA GLY A 94 26.93 4.54 3.37
C GLY A 94 27.21 4.75 1.87
N PRO A 95 27.85 3.79 1.16
CA PRO A 95 28.18 3.93 -0.26
C PRO A 95 27.01 3.68 -1.22
N GLN A 96 25.84 3.27 -0.72
CA GLN A 96 24.68 2.96 -1.56
C GLN A 96 23.85 4.21 -1.82
N ASN A 97 23.53 4.42 -3.10
CA ASN A 97 22.60 5.47 -3.51
C ASN A 97 21.18 5.17 -3.00
N ALA A 98 20.38 6.21 -2.82
CA ALA A 98 18.97 6.05 -2.56
C ALA A 98 18.28 5.37 -3.75
N LEU A 99 17.25 4.57 -3.47
CA LEU A 99 16.46 3.86 -4.45
C LEU A 99 14.99 3.99 -4.10
N SER A 100 14.18 4.42 -5.07
CA SER A 100 12.73 4.36 -4.95
C SER A 100 12.16 3.38 -5.95
N TYR A 101 11.15 2.62 -5.53
CA TYR A 101 10.44 1.69 -6.39
C TYR A 101 9.01 1.47 -5.90
N VAL A 102 8.17 0.93 -6.77
CA VAL A 102 6.83 0.46 -6.43
C VAL A 102 6.76 -1.06 -6.53
N ILE A 103 5.87 -1.66 -5.73
CA ILE A 103 5.44 -3.04 -5.87
C ILE A 103 3.94 -3.04 -6.21
N ASP A 104 3.62 -3.59 -7.38
CA ASP A 104 2.27 -3.73 -7.92
C ASP A 104 1.76 -5.15 -7.68
N PRO A 105 0.79 -5.33 -6.75
CA PRO A 105 0.28 -6.65 -6.41
C PRO A 105 -0.79 -7.17 -7.37
N ALA A 106 -1.15 -6.43 -8.41
CA ALA A 106 -2.26 -6.80 -9.27
C ALA A 106 -2.04 -8.16 -9.94
N HIS A 107 -3.05 -9.01 -9.89
CA HIS A 107 -2.96 -10.41 -10.33
C HIS A 107 -2.64 -10.60 -11.83
N TRP A 108 -2.84 -9.56 -12.65
CA TRP A 108 -2.49 -9.58 -14.08
C TRP A 108 -1.04 -9.18 -14.36
N ILE A 109 -0.31 -8.68 -13.35
CA ILE A 109 1.12 -8.37 -13.45
C ILE A 109 1.91 -9.64 -13.12
N LYS A 110 2.88 -9.99 -13.97
CA LYS A 110 3.75 -11.13 -13.71
C LYS A 110 4.61 -10.85 -12.47
N PRO A 111 4.89 -11.84 -11.61
CA PRO A 111 5.71 -11.63 -10.42
C PRO A 111 7.06 -10.96 -10.71
N GLU A 112 7.71 -11.31 -11.82
CA GLU A 112 9.01 -10.70 -12.23
C GLU A 112 8.91 -9.20 -12.57
N GLN A 113 7.70 -8.69 -12.80
CA GLN A 113 7.39 -7.31 -13.17
C GLN A 113 6.73 -6.52 -12.04
N GLY A 114 6.40 -7.19 -10.93
CA GLY A 114 5.67 -6.58 -9.82
C GLY A 114 6.46 -5.46 -9.15
N ALA A 115 7.79 -5.57 -9.05
CA ALA A 115 8.65 -4.50 -8.54
C ALA A 115 9.25 -3.69 -9.70
N THR A 116 9.05 -2.38 -9.72
CA THR A 116 9.51 -1.52 -10.83
C THR A 116 9.89 -0.11 -10.39
N THR A 117 10.84 0.50 -11.11
CA THR A 117 11.20 1.92 -11.01
C THR A 117 10.58 2.76 -12.14
N ASP A 118 9.82 2.14 -13.05
CA ASP A 118 9.11 2.81 -14.13
C ASP A 118 7.79 3.41 -13.64
N LEU A 119 7.90 4.54 -12.95
CA LEU A 119 6.77 5.21 -12.29
C LEU A 119 5.76 5.85 -13.27
N LYS A 120 6.12 5.99 -14.55
CA LYS A 120 5.26 6.59 -15.59
C LYS A 120 4.04 5.74 -15.94
N ARG A 121 4.01 4.49 -15.47
CA ARG A 121 2.92 3.53 -15.71
C ARG A 121 1.66 3.82 -14.88
N TYR A 122 1.79 4.61 -13.83
CA TYR A 122 0.74 4.81 -12.84
C TYR A 122 0.23 6.25 -12.88
N LYS A 123 -1.05 6.43 -12.56
CA LYS A 123 -1.65 7.74 -12.32
C LYS A 123 -2.05 7.84 -10.85
N PRO A 124 -1.20 8.40 -9.96
CA PRO A 124 -1.53 8.50 -8.55
C PRO A 124 -2.46 9.67 -8.25
N ASP A 125 -3.41 9.44 -7.36
CA ASP A 125 -4.37 10.45 -6.90
C ASP A 125 -4.16 10.76 -5.41
N TRP A 126 -4.01 9.72 -4.59
CA TRP A 126 -3.84 9.82 -3.14
C TRP A 126 -2.83 8.81 -2.61
N TYR A 127 -2.41 8.99 -1.36
CA TYR A 127 -1.58 8.00 -0.66
C TYR A 127 -1.87 7.97 0.84
N ILE A 128 -1.54 6.84 1.45
CA ILE A 128 -1.48 6.63 2.90
C ILE A 128 -0.01 6.45 3.28
N GLU A 129 0.56 7.40 4.01
CA GLU A 129 1.86 7.25 4.68
C GLU A 129 1.80 6.17 5.76
N ILE A 130 2.84 5.33 5.82
CA ILE A 130 3.02 4.30 6.84
C ILE A 130 4.28 4.59 7.65
N ARG A 131 4.17 4.55 8.98
CA ARG A 131 5.30 4.77 9.90
C ARG A 131 5.28 3.78 11.08
N PRO A 132 6.43 3.40 11.65
CA PRO A 132 6.46 2.64 12.90
C PRO A 132 5.82 3.41 14.07
N THR A 133 5.13 2.70 14.98
CA THR A 133 4.75 3.27 16.28
C THR A 133 5.99 3.46 17.16
N GLY A 134 6.65 4.62 17.08
CA GLY A 134 7.62 5.11 18.08
C GLY A 134 8.73 4.17 18.59
N LYS A 135 9.98 4.50 18.20
CA LYS A 135 11.31 3.99 18.58
C LYS A 135 11.80 2.71 17.87
N ARG A 136 12.71 2.92 16.92
CA ARG A 136 13.95 2.13 16.84
C ARG A 136 14.99 2.77 17.76
#